data_AF-A0A5J5HM05-F1
#
_entry.id   AF-A0A5J5HM05-F1
#
_cell.length_a   1.000
_cell.length_b   1.000
_cell.length_c   1.000
_cell.angle_alpha   90.00
_cell.angle_beta   90.00
_cell.angle_gamma   90.00
#
_symmetry.space_group_name_H-M   'P 1'
#
loop_
_entity.id
_entity.type
_entity.pdbx_description
1 polymer ?
#
loop_
_entity_poly.entity_id
_entity_poly.type
_entity_poly.pdbx_seq_one_letter_code
_entity_poly.pdbx_strand_id
1 'polypeptide(L)' 'MTGCQGELVGQEVSLYIEDNEGNVIKDEIVTTQDNGFIDLWLPRDHLYRVTIKQGDLSAESEISTFEGDNTCITDMQLL' A
#
# COMPACT_ATOMS: atom_id res chain seq x y z
N MET A 1 -7.88 15.32 0.45
CA MET A 1 -8.60 14.15 -0.12
C MET A 1 -9.94 14.05 0.59
N THR A 2 -11.04 14.53 -0.01
CA THR A 2 -12.37 14.44 0.60
C THR A 2 -13.32 13.79 -0.40
N GLY A 3 -13.89 12.63 -0.06
CA GLY A 3 -14.97 12.00 -0.82
C GLY A 3 -14.76 10.54 -1.25
N CYS A 4 -13.53 10.00 -1.16
CA CYS A 4 -13.27 8.58 -1.43
C CYS A 4 -13.34 7.77 -0.13
N GLN A 5 -13.99 6.61 -0.19
CA GLN A 5 -14.15 5.67 0.92
C GLN A 5 -13.70 4.28 0.46
N GLY A 6 -12.65 3.74 1.11
CA GLY A 6 -12.19 2.38 0.94
C GLY A 6 -13.02 1.38 1.74
N GLU A 7 -12.92 0.11 1.38
CA GLU A 7 -13.73 -0.99 1.93
C GLU A 7 -13.25 -1.43 3.32
N LEU A 8 -11.94 -1.37 3.58
CA LEU A 8 -11.33 -1.84 4.82
C LEU A 8 -11.17 -0.67 5.79
N VAL A 9 -12.21 -0.35 6.56
CA VAL A 9 -12.16 0.75 7.55
C VAL A 9 -11.75 0.23 8.93
N GLY A 10 -10.72 0.83 9.54
CA GLY A 10 -10.27 0.48 10.89
C GLY A 10 -9.76 -0.96 11.03
N GLN A 11 -9.41 -1.59 9.92
CA GLN A 11 -8.90 -2.95 9.86
C GLN A 11 -7.37 -2.98 9.96
N GLU A 12 -6.84 -3.97 10.67
CA GLU A 12 -5.41 -4.28 10.68
C GLU A 12 -5.03 -5.08 9.43
N VAL A 13 -3.90 -4.71 8.82
CA VAL A 13 -3.27 -5.43 7.71
C VAL A 13 -1.76 -5.45 7.89
N SER A 14 -1.12 -6.53 7.44
CA SER A 14 0.33 -6.58 7.31
C SER A 14 0.74 -5.93 6.00
N LEU A 15 1.62 -4.94 6.08
CA LEU A 15 2.14 -4.18 4.95
C LEU A 15 3.64 -4.45 4.82
N TYR A 16 4.03 -4.94 3.66
CA TYR A 16 5.43 -5.15 3.29
C TYR A 16 5.75 -4.39 2.00
N ILE A 17 6.85 -3.64 1.99
CA ILE A 17 7.31 -2.85 0.85
C ILE A 17 8.81 -3.03 0.69
N GLU A 18 9.23 -3.45 -0.51
CA GLU A 18 10.64 -3.52 -0.91
C GLU A 18 10.87 -2.73 -2.20
N ASP A 19 12.08 -2.20 -2.38
CA ASP A 19 12.51 -1.64 -3.66
C ASP A 19 12.97 -2.74 -4.64
N ASN A 20 13.27 -2.35 -5.87
CA ASN A 20 13.76 -3.25 -6.92
C ASN A 20 15.17 -3.82 -6.67
N GLU A 21 15.90 -3.31 -5.67
CA GLU A 21 17.20 -3.84 -5.24
C GLU A 21 17.04 -4.86 -4.11
N GLY A 22 15.83 -5.04 -3.58
CA GLY A 22 15.51 -5.94 -2.48
C GLY A 22 15.71 -5.31 -1.09
N ASN A 23 15.85 -3.98 -1.01
CA ASN A 23 15.89 -3.30 0.29
C ASN A 23 14.48 -3.15 0.83
N VAL A 24 14.27 -3.61 2.08
CA VAL A 24 13.00 -3.45 2.77
C VAL A 24 12.83 -1.98 3.20
N ILE A 25 11.76 -1.35 2.71
CA ILE A 25 11.39 0.04 3.04
C ILE A 25 10.42 0.06 4.23
N LYS A 26 9.47 -0.88 4.26
CA LYS A 26 8.50 -1.06 5.34
C LYS A 26 8.18 -2.54 5.51
N ASP A 27 8.06 -2.97 6.76
CA ASP A 27 7.55 -4.29 7.16
C ASP A 27 6.88 -4.11 8.53
N GLU A 28 5.58 -3.83 8.52
CA GLU A 28 4.82 -3.50 9.72
C GLU A 28 3.34 -3.89 9.61
N ILE A 29 2.67 -3.99 10.76
CA ILE A 29 1.21 -4.09 10.83
C ILE A 29 0.66 -2.67 10.97
N VAL A 30 -0.27 -2.30 10.09
CA VAL A 30 -0.91 -0.98 10.11
C VAL A 30 -2.42 -1.12 10.23
N THR A 31 -3.05 -0.13 10.85
CA THR A 31 -4.50 0.02 10.85
C THR A 31 -4.90 1.02 9.77
N THR A 32 -5.82 0.60 8.91
CA THR A 32 -6.46 1.47 7.91
C THR A 32 -7.22 2.62 8.58
N GLN A 33 -7.17 3.81 7.96
CA GLN A 33 -7.76 5.02 8.51
C GLN A 33 -9.30 5.02 8.41
N ASP A 34 -9.96 6.07 8.91
CA ASP A 34 -11.43 6.20 8.89
C ASP A 34 -12.02 6.21 7.46
N ASN A 35 -11.22 6.65 6.48
CA ASN A 35 -11.59 6.60 5.06
C ASN A 35 -11.26 5.25 4.39
N GLY A 36 -10.71 4.29 5.13
CA GLY A 36 -10.33 2.96 4.63
C GLY A 36 -9.02 2.90 3.83
N PHE A 37 -8.20 3.97 3.85
CA PHE A 37 -6.91 4.03 3.16
C PHE A 37 -5.72 3.91 4.14
N ILE A 38 -4.54 3.68 3.57
CA ILE A 38 -3.25 3.72 4.24
C ILE A 38 -2.41 4.77 3.52
N ASP A 39 -1.88 5.73 4.26
CA ASP A 39 -0.97 6.74 3.70
C ASP A 39 0.47 6.26 3.78
N LEU A 40 1.18 6.31 2.65
CA LEU A 40 2.57 5.89 2.54
C LEU A 40 3.46 7.06 2.13
N TRP A 41 4.58 7.19 2.82
CA TRP A 41 5.66 8.10 2.45
C TRP A 41 6.84 7.26 1.98
N LEU A 42 7.10 7.31 0.67
CA LEU A 42 8.16 6.55 0.01
C LEU A 42 9.18 7.53 -0.61
N PRO A 43 10.47 7.14 -0.69
CA PRO A 43 11.45 7.86 -1.50
C PRO A 43 10.97 8.02 -2.95
N ARG A 44 11.37 9.13 -3.58
CA ARG A 44 11.01 9.45 -4.98
C ARG A 44 11.91 8.76 -5.98
N ASP A 45 11.43 8.61 -7.21
CA ASP A 45 12.18 8.08 -8.35
C ASP A 45 12.59 6.61 -8.19
N HIS A 46 11.74 5.83 -7.51
CA HIS A 46 11.92 4.41 -7.27
C HIS A 46 10.69 3.58 -7.68
N LEU A 47 10.96 2.30 -7.92
CA LEU A 47 9.97 1.25 -8.14
C LEU A 47 9.91 0.36 -6.90
N TYR A 48 8.69 0.10 -6.42
CA TYR A 48 8.43 -0.66 -5.21
C TYR A 48 7.50 -1.83 -5.48
N ARG A 49 7.77 -2.94 -4.81
CA ARG A 49 6.85 -4.06 -4.69
C ARG A 49 6.14 -3.95 -3.34
N VAL A 50 4.82 -3.80 -3.39
CA VAL A 50 3.96 -3.65 -2.20
C VAL A 50 3.13 -4.91 -2.04
N THR A 51 3.17 -5.49 -0.85
CA THR A 51 2.35 -6.63 -0.45
C THR A 51 1.49 -6.26 0.75
N ILE A 52 0.20 -6.53 0.65
CA ILE A 52 -0.76 -6.38 1.74
C ILE A 52 -1.32 -7.76 2.08
N LYS A 53 -1.37 -8.10 3.37
CA LYS A 53 -1.94 -9.36 3.86
C LYS A 53 -2.96 -9.13 4.96
N GLN A 54 -4.02 -9.92 4.95
CA GLN A 54 -5.03 -9.97 6.01
C GLN A 54 -5.50 -11.41 6.21
N GLY A 55 -5.11 -12.04 7.32
CA GLY A 55 -5.35 -13.47 7.53
C GLY A 55 -4.67 -14.31 6.44
N ASP A 56 -5.45 -15.14 5.75
CA ASP A 56 -4.98 -15.97 4.65
C ASP A 56 -5.01 -15.25 3.29
N LEU A 57 -5.59 -14.04 3.24
CA LEU A 57 -5.74 -13.28 1.99
C LEU A 57 -4.53 -12.39 1.74
N SER A 58 -4.17 -12.21 0.47
CA SER A 58 -3.07 -11.31 0.08
C SER A 58 -3.30 -10.61 -1.25
N ALA A 59 -2.71 -9.43 -1.40
CA ALA A 59 -2.59 -8.71 -2.65
C ALA A 59 -1.17 -8.20 -2.82
N GLU A 60 -0.74 -8.10 -4.06
CA GLU A 60 0.57 -7.60 -4.43
C GLU A 60 0.44 -6.65 -5.61
N SER A 61 1.19 -5.55 -5.58
CA SER A 61 1.23 -4.59 -6.68
C SER A 61 2.62 -3.99 -6.80
N GLU A 62 2.94 -3.54 -8.01
CA GLU A 62 4.13 -2.75 -8.28
C GLU A 62 3.71 -1.28 -8.38
N ILE A 63 4.36 -0.43 -7.59
CA ILE A 63 4.05 1.00 -7.51
C ILE A 63 5.33 1.78 -7.75
N SER A 64 5.26 2.80 -8.61
CA SER A 64 6.36 3.72 -8.86
C SER A 64 6.09 5.10 -8.27
N THR A 65 7.17 5.85 -8.05
CA THR A 65 7.14 7.18 -7.41
C THR A 65 7.79 8.25 -8.29
N PHE A 66 7.74 8.06 -9.61
CA PHE A 66 8.22 9.02 -10.60
C PHE A 66 7.23 10.18 -10.79
N GLU A 67 7.68 11.24 -11.47
CA GLU A 67 6.82 12.36 -11.82
C GLU A 67 5.66 11.92 -12.73
N GLY A 68 4.43 12.23 -12.31
CA GLY A 68 3.22 11.90 -13.05
C GLY A 68 2.52 10.61 -12.59
N ASP A 69 3.13 9.85 -11.67
CA ASP A 69 2.55 8.61 -11.16
C ASP A 69 1.31 8.85 -10.29
N ASN A 70 0.41 7.87 -10.30
CA ASN A 70 -0.80 7.90 -9.49
C ASN A 70 -0.46 7.81 -8.00
N THR A 71 -1.15 8.60 -7.19
CA THR A 71 -0.98 8.61 -5.71
C THR A 71 -2.12 7.90 -4.97
N CYS A 72 -3.12 7.40 -5.70
CA CYS A 72 -4.24 6.66 -5.16
C CYS A 72 -4.35 5.33 -5.89
N ILE A 73 -4.06 4.24 -5.19
CA ILE A 73 -4.00 2.87 -5.73
C ILE A 73 -5.11 2.07 -5.04
N THR A 74 -6.07 1.57 -5.80
CA THR A 74 -7.29 0.92 -5.29
C THR A 74 -7.64 -0.37 -6.03
N ASP A 75 -6.74 -0.89 -6.85
CA ASP A 75 -6.89 -2.10 -7.65
C ASP A 75 -6.26 -3.34 -6.99
N MET A 76 -5.84 -3.22 -5.72
CA MET A 76 -5.30 -4.32 -4.93
C MET A 76 -6.42 -5.15 -4.31
N GLN A 77 -6.82 -6.22 -4.99
CA GLN A 77 -7.82 -7.17 -4.48
C GLN A 77 -7.16 -8.26 -3.63
N LEU A 78 -7.51 -8.35 -2.34
CA LEU A 78 -7.07 -9.43 -1.47
C LEU A 78 -7.76 -10.74 -1.89
N LEU A 79 -6.95 -11.77 -2.22
CA LEU A 79 -7.40 -13.11 -2.65
C LEU A 79 -6.89 -14.20 -1.72
#